data_AF-A0A6L6YB65-F1
#
_entry.id   AF-A0A6L6YB65-F1
#
_cell.length_a   1.000
_cell.length_b   1.000
_cell.length_c   1.000
_cell.angle_alpha   90.00
_cell.angle_beta   90.00
_cell.angle_gamma   90.00
#
_symmetry.space_group_name_H-M   'P 1'
#
loop_
_entity.id
_entity.type
_entity.pdbx_description
1 polymer ?
#
loop_
_entity_poly.entity_id
_entity_poly.type
_entity_poly.pdbx_seq_one_letter_code
_entity_poly.pdbx_strand_id
1 'polypeptide(L)'
;MKLTAEKMCITIGAVSQKILHIEEQMRNKLFSRKGKILRLSIPGLSLRDAVGRGLKEIENGWAKIVPPFQNQLVISALPVIAYTNT
;
A
#
# COMPACT_ATOMS: atom_id res chain seq x y z
N MET A 1 16.95 -3.14 0.34
CA MET A 1 16.93 -3.53 -1.09
C MET A 1 16.60 -5.00 -1.29
N LYS A 2 17.40 -5.97 -0.81
CA LYS A 2 17.15 -7.42 -0.99
C LYS A 2 15.71 -7.85 -0.64
N LEU A 3 15.26 -7.56 0.59
CA LEU A 3 13.89 -7.90 1.03
C LEU A 3 12.78 -7.27 0.16
N THR A 4 13.00 -6.06 -0.35
CA THR A 4 12.03 -5.38 -1.23
C THR A 4 11.96 -6.07 -2.58
N ALA A 5 13.12 -6.42 -3.14
CA ALA A 5 13.23 -7.11 -4.42
C ALA A 5 12.54 -8.49 -4.37
N GLU A 6 12.75 -9.25 -3.29
CA GLU A 6 12.08 -10.52 -3.04
C GLU A 6 10.56 -10.37 -2.94
N LYS A 7 10.06 -9.41 -2.13
CA LYS A 7 8.61 -9.16 -1.99
C LYS A 7 7.93 -8.73 -3.28
N MET A 8 8.66 -8.06 -4.16
CA MET A 8 8.14 -7.56 -5.44
C MET A 8 8.44 -8.51 -6.60
N CYS A 9 9.09 -9.67 -6.35
CA CYS A 9 9.52 -10.62 -7.37
C CYS A 9 10.35 -9.99 -8.50
N ILE A 10 11.22 -9.02 -8.16
CA ILE A 10 12.10 -8.32 -9.11
C ILE A 10 13.57 -8.38 -8.66
N THR A 11 14.48 -7.99 -9.53
CA THR A 11 15.92 -7.95 -9.20
C THR A 11 16.25 -6.78 -8.28
N ILE A 12 17.31 -6.92 -7.47
CA ILE A 12 17.85 -5.83 -6.63
C ILE A 12 18.26 -4.63 -7.49
N GLY A 13 18.78 -4.89 -8.70
CA GLY A 13 19.13 -3.88 -9.69
C GLY A 13 17.92 -3.07 -10.13
N ALA A 14 16.79 -3.72 -10.42
CA ALA A 14 15.55 -3.06 -10.81
C ALA A 14 15.02 -2.13 -9.70
N VAL A 15 15.04 -2.58 -8.44
CA VAL A 15 14.67 -1.73 -7.29
C VAL A 15 15.57 -0.49 -7.21
N SER A 16 16.88 -0.68 -7.35
CA SER A 16 17.85 0.41 -7.26
C SER A 16 17.68 1.42 -8.40
N GLN A 17 17.48 0.93 -9.63
CA GLN A 17 17.24 1.76 -10.81
C GLN A 17 15.94 2.55 -10.69
N LYS A 18 14.86 1.94 -10.18
CA LYS A 18 13.59 2.64 -9.98
C LYS A 18 13.72 3.76 -8.96
N ILE A 19 14.43 3.52 -7.85
CA ILE A 19 14.69 4.54 -6.83
C ILE A 19 15.55 5.67 -7.41
N LEU A 20 16.63 5.34 -8.13
CA LEU A 20 17.49 6.33 -8.77
C LEU A 20 16.69 7.22 -9.72
N HIS A 21 15.88 6.63 -10.59
CA HIS A 21 15.03 7.35 -11.52
C HIS A 21 14.09 8.33 -10.79
N ILE A 22 13.46 7.90 -9.70
CA ILE A 22 12.59 8.77 -8.89
C ILE A 22 13.39 9.93 -8.27
N GLU A 23 14.57 9.66 -7.72
CA GLU A 23 15.45 10.69 -7.16
C GLU A 23 15.90 11.71 -8.22
N GLU A 24 16.17 11.26 -9.45
CA GLU A 24 16.53 12.11 -10.58
C GLU A 24 15.36 13.01 -11.00
N GLN A 25 14.15 12.46 -11.13
CA GLN A 25 12.96 13.23 -11.49
C GLN A 25 12.65 14.32 -10.47
N MET A 26 12.83 14.04 -9.17
CA MET A 26 12.59 15.01 -8.10
C MET A 26 13.80 15.90 -7.79
N ARG A 27 14.95 15.64 -8.43
CA ARG A 27 16.24 16.29 -8.13
C ARG A 27 16.60 16.27 -6.64
N ASN A 28 16.24 15.19 -5.94
CA ASN A 28 16.42 15.07 -4.50
C ASN A 28 16.69 13.63 -4.08
N LYS A 29 17.63 13.44 -3.16
CA LYS A 29 17.99 12.11 -2.64
C LYS A 29 16.99 11.69 -1.56
N LEU A 30 16.30 10.59 -1.80
CA LEU A 30 15.36 9.97 -0.86
C LEU A 30 16.08 9.05 0.12
N PHE A 31 17.21 8.48 -0.30
CA PHE A 31 18.01 7.61 0.54
C PHE A 31 19.42 8.18 0.72
N SER A 32 19.96 7.96 1.92
CA SER A 32 21.34 8.27 2.26
C SER A 32 22.01 7.03 2.83
N ARG A 33 23.29 6.85 2.52
CA ARG A 33 24.09 5.75 3.05
C ARG A 33 24.90 6.27 4.24
N LYS A 34 24.66 5.69 5.42
CA LYS A 34 25.49 5.90 6.63
C LYS A 34 26.26 4.60 6.90
N GLY A 35 27.50 4.55 6.41
CA GLY A 35 28.33 3.34 6.46
C GLY A 35 27.71 2.18 5.67
N LYS A 36 27.45 1.06 6.34
CA LYS A 36 26.80 -0.12 5.73
C LYS A 36 25.27 -0.02 5.71
N ILE A 37 24.68 1.02 6.31
CA ILE A 37 23.23 1.15 6.50
C ILE A 37 22.67 2.15 5.49
N LEU A 38 21.62 1.74 4.78
CA LEU A 38 20.79 2.62 3.95
C LEU A 38 19.65 3.18 4.81
N ARG A 39 19.48 4.50 4.84
CA ARG A 39 18.39 5.18 5.57
C ARG A 39 17.66 6.16 4.68
N LEU A 40 16.39 6.42 4.99
CA LEU A 40 15.67 7.54 4.37
C LEU A 40 16.32 8.87 4.76
N SER A 41 16.38 9.80 3.82
CA SER A 41 16.68 11.21 4.06
C SER A 41 15.44 11.92 4.62
N ILE A 42 15.58 13.19 5.01
CA ILE A 42 14.43 14.02 5.43
C ILE A 42 13.37 14.11 4.30
N PRO A 43 13.73 14.44 3.05
CA PRO A 43 12.79 14.36 1.92
C PRO A 43 12.18 12.96 1.73
N GLY A 44 12.97 11.91 1.91
CA GLY A 44 12.51 10.53 1.82
C GLY A 44 11.44 10.17 2.85
N LEU A 45 11.60 10.65 4.09
CA LEU A 45 10.60 10.47 5.14
C LEU A 45 9.31 11.23 4.82
N SER A 46 9.40 12.50 4.44
CA SER A 46 8.23 13.31 4.07
C SER A 46 7.45 12.69 2.90
N LEU A 47 8.17 12.22 1.88
CA LEU A 47 7.54 11.56 0.73
C LEU A 47 6.86 10.25 1.12
N ARG A 48 7.54 9.40 1.91
CA ARG A 48 6.96 8.14 2.41
C ARG A 48 5.64 8.39 3.12
N ASP A 49 5.60 9.39 4.00
CA ASP A 49 4.42 9.68 4.81
C ASP A 49 3.27 10.22 3.95
N ALA A 50 3.57 11.11 2.99
CA ALA A 50 2.58 11.63 2.05
C ALA A 50 2.02 10.56 1.12
N VAL A 51 2.89 9.76 0.48
CA VAL A 51 2.50 8.68 -0.42
C VAL A 51 1.74 7.58 0.34
N GLY A 52 2.16 7.26 1.56
CA GLY A 52 1.48 6.28 2.40
C GLY A 52 0.03 6.68 2.71
N ARG A 53 -0.22 7.97 3.01
CA ARG A 53 -1.59 8.48 3.17
C ARG A 53 -2.38 8.37 1.87
N GLY A 54 -1.81 8.83 0.75
CA GLY A 54 -2.49 8.78 -0.55
C GLY A 54 -2.87 7.36 -0.99
N LEU A 55 -1.95 6.40 -0.84
CA LEU A 55 -2.22 5.00 -1.17
C LEU A 55 -3.31 4.41 -0.27
N LYS A 56 -3.36 4.79 1.02
CA LYS A 56 -4.42 4.34 1.92
C LYS A 56 -5.79 4.90 1.53
N GLU A 57 -5.86 6.16 1.09
CA GLU A 57 -7.11 6.73 0.56
C GLU A 57 -7.57 6.01 -0.71
N ILE A 58 -6.64 5.67 -1.61
CA ILE A 58 -6.95 4.87 -2.81
C ILE A 58 -7.45 3.48 -2.42
N GLU A 59 -6.78 2.80 -1.49
CA GLU A 59 -7.19 1.49 -0.97
C GLU A 59 -8.60 1.54 -0.35
N ASN A 60 -8.88 2.54 0.48
CA ASN A 60 -10.20 2.76 1.07
C ASN A 60 -11.28 3.02 0.01
N GLY A 61 -10.97 3.83 -1.00
CA GLY A 61 -11.87 4.10 -2.12
C GLY A 61 -12.15 2.84 -2.93
N TRP A 62 -11.11 2.04 -3.19
CA TRP A 62 -11.21 0.77 -3.90
C TRP A 62 -12.07 -0.25 -3.15
N ALA A 63 -11.87 -0.38 -1.83
CA ALA A 63 -12.64 -1.30 -0.99
C ALA A 63 -14.15 -0.99 -0.97
N LYS A 64 -14.55 0.26 -1.23
CA LYS A 64 -15.97 0.66 -1.30
C LYS A 64 -16.66 0.26 -2.61
N ILE A 65 -15.89 0.11 -3.69
CA ILE A 65 -16.44 -0.20 -5.02
C ILE A 65 -16.26 -1.68 -5.40
N VAL A 66 -15.32 -2.38 -4.76
CA VAL A 66 -15.18 -3.82 -4.95
C VAL A 66 -16.36 -4.50 -4.25
N PRO A 67 -17.20 -5.25 -4.98
CA PRO A 67 -18.28 -5.99 -4.37
C PRO A 67 -17.69 -6.95 -3.32
N PRO A 68 -18.29 -7.05 -2.11
CA PRO A 68 -17.84 -8.01 -1.13
C PRO A 68 -17.85 -9.41 -1.76
N PHE A 69 -16.86 -10.23 -1.42
CA PHE A 69 -16.86 -11.65 -1.79
C PHE A 69 -18.24 -12.23 -1.45
N GLN A 70 -18.95 -12.72 -2.46
CA GLN A 70 -20.38 -13.08 -2.43
C GLN A 70 -20.65 -14.35 -1.60
N ASN A 71 -20.34 -14.31 -0.30
CA ASN A 71 -20.72 -15.32 0.68
C ASN A 71 -21.62 -14.76 1.79
N GLN A 72 -22.04 -13.49 1.68
CA GLN A 72 -22.93 -12.87 2.65
C GLN A 72 -24.31 -12.63 2.04
N LEU A 73 -25.23 -13.57 2.31
CA LEU A 73 -26.65 -13.42 2.01
C LEU A 73 -27.30 -12.56 3.10
N VAL A 74 -27.66 -11.33 2.76
CA VAL A 74 -28.43 -10.45 3.65
C VAL A 74 -29.92 -10.69 3.38
N ILE A 75 -30.61 -11.30 4.34
CA ILE A 75 -32.06 -11.48 4.30
C ILE A 75 -32.70 -10.40 5.16
N SER A 76 -33.50 -9.52 4.54
CA SER A 76 -34.40 -8.61 5.25
C SER A 76 -35.78 -9.26 5.33
N ALA A 77 -36.24 -9.57 6.53
CA ALA A 77 -37.56 -10.17 6.77
C ALA A 77 -38.38 -9.30 7.72
N LEU A 78 -39.71 -9.34 7.57
CA LEU A 78 -40.62 -8.73 8.54
C LEU A 78 -40.43 -9.40 9.92
N PRO A 79 -40.55 -8.67 11.05
CA PRO A 79 -40.33 -9.21 12.39
C PRO A 79 -41.08 -10.52 12.64
N VAL A 80 -42.32 -10.63 12.15
CA VAL A 80 -43.17 -11.83 12.30
C VAL A 80 -42.55 -13.10 11.71
N ILE A 81 -41.70 -12.98 10.70
CA ILE A 81 -41.02 -14.10 10.03
C ILE A 81 -39.65 -14.39 10.68
N ALA A 82 -39.04 -13.40 11.33
CA ALA A 82 -37.72 -13.55 11.96
C ALA A 82 -37.76 -14.27 13.32
N TYR A 83 -38.91 -14.27 14.02
CA TYR A 83 -39.06 -14.83 15.37
C TYR A 83 -39.77 -16.19 15.44
N THR A 84 -40.08 -16.84 14.31
CA THR A 84 -40.69 -18.18 14.32
C THR A 84 -39.64 -19.23 14.69
N ASN A 85 -39.43 -19.40 16.00
CA ASN A 85 -38.67 -20.48 16.61
C ASN A 85 -39.29 -21.83 16.20
N THR A 86 -38.56 -22.65 15.44
CA THR A 86 -38.86 -24.09 15.28
C THR A 86 -37.57 -24.88 15.42
#